data_AF-A0A453J2A9-F1
#
_entry.id   AF-A0A453J2A9-F1
#
_cell.length_a   1.000
_cell.length_b   1.000
_cell.length_c   1.000
_cell.angle_alpha   90.00
_cell.angle_beta   90.00
_cell.angle_gamma   90.00
#
_symmetry.space_group_name_H-M   'P 1'
#
loop_
_entity.id
_entity.type
_entity.pdbx_description
1 polymer ?
#
loop_
_entity_poly.entity_id
_entity_poly.type
_entity_poly.pdbx_seq_one_letter_code
_entity_poly.pdbx_strand_id
1 'polypeptide(L)'
;TPPPPVAMERKQADYSNLDERYTIQGERYQGQQYSHIYYTRLHHMRTLLHALVPSRKPHLPVTTVLGLEEGKDCVLVGTLYKHMKLKPSILDEYSKERSAIPLVKPHNFMHSDDNLILEDESGRVALAGAIPPAAYVTGVVVALHGKETSAGNFLVEDVMEAGLPPQTVLPSINEDKYVVFVSGLSVGSSTFNPLQFQLLIDHITGHLGDENEQAIASKIVRVVVAGNSVHIAPRFLNGQTVAAKDQPRIAEPIKELDIMLTQLVASLPVDIMPGCNDPANFALPQQPLHRCLFSGASTYNTFSSCPNPHQFDLDNVK
;
A
#
# COMPACT_ATOMS: atom_id res chain seq x y z
N THR A 1 -27.11 -31.78 35.09
CA THR A 1 -26.96 -30.47 34.45
C THR A 1 -25.50 -30.30 34.08
N PRO A 2 -25.16 -29.98 32.83
CA PRO A 2 -23.78 -29.61 32.51
C PRO A 2 -23.38 -28.38 33.33
N PRO A 3 -22.10 -28.25 33.70
CA PRO A 3 -21.61 -27.05 34.37
C PRO A 3 -21.88 -25.82 33.49
N PRO A 4 -22.13 -24.64 34.10
CA PRO A 4 -22.26 -23.42 33.32
C PRO A 4 -20.98 -23.16 32.50
N PRO A 5 -21.09 -22.62 31.28
CA PRO A 5 -19.93 -22.31 30.46
C PRO A 5 -18.99 -21.36 31.22
N VAL A 6 -17.69 -21.66 31.18
CA VAL A 6 -16.66 -20.83 31.80
C VAL A 6 -16.50 -19.57 30.95
N ALA A 7 -16.88 -18.42 31.49
CA ALA A 7 -16.65 -17.14 30.82
C ALA A 7 -15.14 -16.84 30.81
N MET A 8 -14.57 -16.68 29.61
CA MET A 8 -13.17 -16.30 29.42
C MET A 8 -13.05 -14.80 29.23
N GLU A 9 -12.11 -14.18 29.95
CA GLU A 9 -11.80 -12.76 29.78
C GLU A 9 -10.80 -12.56 28.62
N ARG A 10 -11.12 -11.65 27.71
CA ARG A 10 -10.25 -11.32 26.58
C ARG A 10 -9.03 -10.53 27.06
N LYS A 11 -7.84 -10.89 26.56
CA LYS A 11 -6.60 -10.16 26.81
C LYS A 11 -6.67 -8.75 26.21
N GLN A 12 -5.97 -7.82 26.84
CA GLN A 12 -5.87 -6.43 26.40
C GLN A 12 -4.43 -6.10 25.96
N ALA A 13 -4.30 -5.11 25.08
CA ALA A 13 -3.02 -4.61 24.59
C ALA A 13 -3.04 -3.09 24.57
N ASP A 14 -1.90 -2.49 24.88
CA ASP A 14 -1.71 -1.05 24.74
C ASP A 14 -1.63 -0.71 23.25
N TYR A 15 -2.41 0.28 22.82
CA TYR A 15 -2.50 0.67 21.42
C TYR A 15 -2.20 2.15 21.25
N SER A 16 -1.32 2.48 20.31
CA SER A 16 -1.08 3.85 19.87
C SER A 16 -1.25 3.95 18.36
N ASN A 17 -2.13 4.85 17.92
CA ASN A 17 -2.29 5.16 16.50
C ASN A 17 -1.13 6.05 16.01
N LEU A 18 -0.55 5.75 14.84
CA LEU A 18 0.58 6.47 14.26
C LEU A 18 0.27 7.01 12.85
N ASP A 19 -1.01 7.27 12.56
CA ASP A 19 -1.50 7.63 11.22
C ASP A 19 -1.39 9.12 10.86
N GLU A 20 -0.89 9.95 11.76
CA GLU A 20 -0.85 11.41 11.57
C GLU A 20 -0.18 11.79 10.24
N ARG A 21 0.89 11.09 9.86
CA ARG A 21 1.64 11.30 8.61
C ARG A 21 0.90 10.93 7.32
N TYR A 22 -0.22 10.21 7.41
CA TYR A 22 -1.05 9.78 6.28
C TYR A 22 -2.37 10.56 6.19
N THR A 23 -2.66 11.39 7.19
CA THR A 23 -3.88 12.18 7.26
C THR A 23 -3.70 13.51 6.53
N ILE A 24 -4.60 13.81 5.59
CA ILE A 24 -4.62 15.08 4.83
C ILE A 24 -5.65 15.99 5.51
N GLN A 25 -5.19 17.02 6.20
CA GLN A 25 -6.03 17.95 6.96
C GLN A 25 -6.32 19.22 6.17
N GLY A 26 -7.34 19.16 5.33
CA GLY A 26 -7.85 20.36 4.65
C GLY A 26 -6.92 20.95 3.60
N GLU A 27 -5.79 20.31 3.28
CA GLU A 27 -4.99 20.70 2.13
C GLU A 27 -5.83 20.54 0.86
N ARG A 28 -5.90 21.62 0.08
CA ARG A 28 -6.53 21.62 -1.23
C ARG A 28 -5.46 21.64 -2.29
N TYR A 29 -5.76 21.06 -3.43
CA TYR A 29 -4.97 21.27 -4.62
C TYR A 29 -4.94 22.77 -4.96
N GLN A 30 -3.74 23.34 -5.03
CA GLN A 30 -3.49 24.75 -5.39
C GLN A 30 -2.69 24.86 -6.69
N GLY A 31 -2.70 23.83 -7.55
CA GLY A 31 -1.95 23.83 -8.81
C GLY A 31 -0.57 23.16 -8.74
N GLN A 32 -0.27 22.41 -7.68
CA GLN A 32 1.01 21.71 -7.54
C GLN A 32 1.18 20.62 -8.60
N GLN A 33 2.39 20.45 -9.13
CA GLN A 33 2.72 19.40 -10.09
C GLN A 33 3.45 18.21 -9.43
N TYR A 34 3.46 17.05 -10.09
CA TYR A 34 4.10 15.84 -9.58
C TYR A 34 5.63 15.91 -9.46
N SER A 35 6.28 16.90 -10.09
CA SER A 35 7.74 17.05 -10.07
C SER A 35 8.31 17.20 -8.65
N HIS A 36 7.59 17.87 -7.75
CA HIS A 36 8.01 18.05 -6.36
C HIS A 36 8.15 16.71 -5.61
N ILE A 37 7.32 15.72 -5.91
CA ILE A 37 7.42 14.38 -5.31
C ILE A 37 8.77 13.73 -5.67
N TYR A 38 9.15 13.80 -6.94
CA TYR A 38 10.41 13.22 -7.42
C TYR A 38 11.62 13.98 -6.90
N TYR A 39 11.58 15.32 -6.89
CA TYR A 39 12.64 16.15 -6.35
C TYR A 39 12.91 15.85 -4.87
N THR A 40 11.86 15.87 -4.04
CA THR A 40 11.97 15.58 -2.60
C THR A 40 12.45 14.16 -2.35
N ARG A 41 11.93 13.17 -3.09
CA ARG A 41 12.36 11.77 -2.98
C ARG A 41 13.84 11.61 -3.31
N LEU A 42 14.29 12.16 -4.45
CA LEU A 42 15.68 12.10 -4.87
C LEU A 42 16.60 12.76 -3.83
N HIS A 43 16.24 13.94 -3.33
CA HIS A 43 17.03 14.66 -2.34
C HIS A 43 17.22 13.87 -1.02
N HIS A 44 16.14 13.30 -0.47
CA HIS A 44 16.23 12.49 0.75
C HIS A 44 17.04 11.20 0.52
N MET A 45 16.72 10.46 -0.53
CA MET A 45 17.38 9.18 -0.82
C MET A 45 18.85 9.37 -1.19
N ARG A 46 19.20 10.48 -1.86
CA ARG A 46 20.58 10.84 -2.17
C ARG A 46 21.41 10.97 -0.91
N THR A 47 20.90 11.64 0.12
CA THR A 47 21.62 11.80 1.39
C THR A 47 21.99 10.44 2.00
N LEU A 48 21.05 9.48 1.97
CA LEU A 48 21.27 8.12 2.46
C LEU A 48 22.30 7.37 1.60
N LEU A 49 22.15 7.42 0.27
CA LEU A 49 23.03 6.71 -0.65
C LEU A 49 24.46 7.27 -0.63
N HIS A 50 24.63 8.59 -0.57
CA HIS A 50 25.95 9.22 -0.46
C HIS A 50 26.68 8.81 0.82
N ALA A 51 25.97 8.61 1.93
CA ALA A 51 26.59 8.11 3.16
C ALA A 51 27.09 6.66 3.01
N LEU A 52 26.49 5.87 2.12
CA LEU A 52 26.88 4.47 1.86
C LEU A 52 28.05 4.36 0.87
N VAL A 53 28.19 5.29 -0.07
CA VAL A 53 29.22 5.22 -1.13
C VAL A 53 30.64 5.08 -0.55
N PRO A 54 31.11 5.88 0.42
CA PRO A 54 32.46 5.74 0.97
C PRO A 54 32.75 4.37 1.59
N SER A 55 31.73 3.71 2.15
CA SER A 55 31.88 2.38 2.76
C SER A 55 32.01 1.25 1.73
N ARG A 56 31.42 1.41 0.55
CA ARG A 56 31.38 0.37 -0.50
C ARG A 56 32.32 0.64 -1.66
N LYS A 57 32.53 1.91 -2.01
CA LYS A 57 33.31 2.40 -3.16
C LYS A 57 34.12 3.66 -2.76
N PRO A 58 35.07 3.58 -1.82
CA PRO A 58 35.76 4.74 -1.22
C PRO A 58 36.54 5.62 -2.22
N HIS A 59 36.98 5.05 -3.34
CA HIS A 59 37.87 5.72 -4.30
C HIS A 59 37.14 6.33 -5.50
N LEU A 60 35.83 6.16 -5.60
CA LEU A 60 35.07 6.59 -6.77
C LEU A 60 34.40 7.94 -6.54
N PRO A 61 34.51 8.89 -7.48
CA PRO A 61 33.79 10.14 -7.38
C PRO A 61 32.30 9.91 -7.59
N VAL A 62 31.47 10.61 -6.81
CA VAL A 62 30.05 10.74 -7.12
C VAL A 62 29.90 11.90 -8.10
N THR A 63 29.32 11.64 -9.27
CA THR A 63 29.10 12.65 -10.32
C THR A 63 27.62 12.78 -10.65
N THR A 64 27.27 13.88 -11.32
CA THR A 64 25.95 14.07 -11.92
C THR A 64 25.96 13.54 -13.35
N VAL A 65 24.77 13.33 -13.93
CA VAL A 65 24.65 12.86 -15.32
C VAL A 65 25.36 13.79 -16.31
N LEU A 66 25.24 15.10 -16.17
CA LEU A 66 25.97 16.06 -17.03
C LEU A 66 27.48 16.11 -16.76
N GLY A 67 27.94 15.60 -15.61
CA GLY A 67 29.35 15.54 -15.24
C GLY A 67 30.02 14.21 -15.61
N LEU A 68 29.36 13.38 -16.43
CA LEU A 68 29.96 12.15 -16.95
C LEU A 68 31.11 12.46 -17.92
N GLU A 69 32.13 11.61 -17.85
CA GLU A 69 33.25 11.64 -18.77
C GLU A 69 33.48 10.22 -19.32
N GLU A 70 33.66 10.13 -20.64
CA GLU A 70 33.82 8.85 -21.32
C GLU A 70 34.94 8.00 -20.70
N GLY A 71 34.60 6.75 -20.37
CA GLY A 71 35.55 5.76 -19.85
C GLY A 71 36.00 5.97 -18.39
N LYS A 72 35.54 7.02 -17.70
CA LYS A 72 35.89 7.25 -16.29
C LYS A 72 34.89 6.54 -15.36
N ASP A 73 35.42 5.73 -14.45
CA ASP A 73 34.61 5.09 -13.40
C ASP A 73 34.12 6.12 -12.38
N CYS A 74 32.82 6.07 -12.09
CA CYS A 74 32.17 6.96 -11.15
C CYS A 74 30.92 6.31 -10.54
N VAL A 75 30.32 7.01 -9.58
CA VAL A 75 29.02 6.67 -9.03
C VAL A 75 28.00 7.73 -9.42
N LEU A 76 26.87 7.30 -9.98
CA LEU A 76 25.70 8.15 -10.22
C LEU A 76 24.63 7.90 -9.16
N VAL A 77 23.94 8.95 -8.72
CA VAL A 77 22.78 8.82 -7.81
C VAL A 77 21.57 9.51 -8.42
N GLY A 78 20.58 8.71 -8.82
CA GLY A 78 19.44 9.18 -9.57
C GLY A 78 18.20 8.30 -9.42
N THR A 79 17.11 8.76 -10.02
CA THR A 79 15.82 8.06 -10.08
C THR A 79 15.77 7.23 -11.35
N LEU A 80 15.42 5.95 -11.23
CA LEU A 80 15.18 5.08 -12.36
C LEU A 80 13.85 5.44 -13.05
N TYR A 81 13.88 5.57 -14.36
CA TYR A 81 12.73 5.58 -15.23
C TYR A 81 12.78 4.35 -16.13
N LYS A 82 11.78 3.48 -16.00
CA LYS A 82 11.59 2.34 -16.91
C LYS A 82 10.72 2.77 -18.07
N HIS A 83 11.31 2.82 -19.25
CA HIS A 83 10.56 2.99 -20.48
C HIS A 83 10.05 1.62 -20.91
N MET A 84 8.72 1.47 -20.92
CA MET A 84 8.05 0.19 -21.09
C MET A 84 7.29 0.17 -22.41
N LYS A 85 7.56 -0.82 -23.25
CA LYS A 85 6.98 -0.88 -24.61
C LYS A 85 5.45 -1.02 -24.60
N LEU A 86 4.90 -1.76 -23.63
CA LEU A 86 3.46 -2.03 -23.53
C LEU A 86 2.72 -1.04 -22.62
N LYS A 87 3.41 -0.05 -22.03
CA LYS A 87 2.75 0.93 -21.16
C LYS A 87 1.79 1.80 -21.98
N PRO A 88 0.50 1.88 -21.61
CA PRO A 88 -0.46 2.67 -22.36
C PRO A 88 -0.13 4.17 -22.27
N SER A 89 -0.35 4.84 -23.39
CA SER A 89 -0.20 6.29 -23.52
C SER A 89 -1.60 6.89 -23.66
N ILE A 90 -1.96 7.77 -22.73
CA ILE A 90 -3.23 8.51 -22.80
C ILE A 90 -3.30 9.31 -24.11
N LEU A 91 -2.17 9.86 -24.58
CA LEU A 91 -2.12 10.61 -25.85
C LEU A 91 -2.42 9.73 -27.06
N ASP A 92 -2.02 8.45 -27.02
CA ASP A 92 -2.32 7.49 -28.09
C ASP A 92 -3.81 7.11 -28.09
N GLU A 93 -4.45 7.09 -26.91
CA GLU A 93 -5.90 6.88 -26.77
C GLU A 93 -6.71 8.06 -27.34
N TYR A 94 -6.22 9.29 -27.22
CA TYR A 94 -6.89 10.47 -27.79
C TYR A 94 -6.73 10.59 -29.31
N SER A 95 -5.62 10.08 -29.87
CA SER A 95 -5.30 10.20 -31.30
C SER A 95 -5.94 9.10 -32.15
N LYS A 96 -6.16 7.91 -31.59
CA LYS A 96 -6.96 6.86 -32.24
C LYS A 96 -8.43 7.21 -32.06
N GLU A 97 -9.21 7.27 -33.15
CA GLU A 97 -10.67 7.44 -33.08
C GLU A 97 -11.22 6.53 -31.98
N ARG A 98 -11.99 7.09 -31.04
CA ARG A 98 -12.53 6.43 -29.83
C ARG A 98 -13.15 5.08 -30.21
N SER A 99 -12.33 4.05 -30.25
CA SER A 99 -12.76 2.71 -30.55
C SER A 99 -13.51 2.27 -29.30
N ALA A 100 -14.81 2.01 -29.42
CA ALA A 100 -15.69 1.60 -28.32
C ALA A 100 -15.30 0.26 -27.69
N ILE A 101 -14.17 -0.33 -28.10
CA ILE A 101 -13.61 -1.57 -27.58
C ILE A 101 -12.76 -1.17 -26.37
N PRO A 102 -13.11 -1.61 -25.15
CA PRO A 102 -12.24 -1.45 -24.00
C PRO A 102 -10.88 -2.07 -24.35
N LEU A 103 -9.82 -1.27 -24.30
CA LEU A 103 -8.46 -1.79 -24.37
C LEU A 103 -8.37 -2.91 -23.33
N VAL A 104 -8.13 -4.14 -23.78
CA VAL A 104 -7.86 -5.27 -22.90
C VAL A 104 -6.73 -4.80 -22.00
N LYS A 105 -7.03 -4.53 -20.73
CA LYS A 105 -6.02 -4.06 -19.78
C LYS A 105 -5.03 -5.21 -19.62
N PRO A 106 -3.80 -5.11 -20.15
CA PRO A 106 -2.80 -6.14 -19.96
C PRO A 106 -2.62 -6.35 -18.46
N HIS A 107 -2.63 -7.60 -18.01
CA HIS A 107 -2.31 -7.92 -16.61
C HIS A 107 -0.84 -7.60 -16.27
N ASN A 108 -0.01 -7.41 -17.30
CA ASN A 108 1.39 -7.08 -17.19
C ASN A 108 1.79 -6.17 -18.36
N PHE A 109 2.58 -5.14 -18.09
CA PHE A 109 3.09 -4.20 -19.08
C PHE A 109 4.58 -4.43 -19.43
N MET A 110 5.23 -5.44 -18.85
CA MET A 110 6.63 -5.74 -19.12
C MET A 110 6.84 -6.29 -20.54
N HIS A 111 7.96 -5.92 -21.14
CA HIS A 111 8.42 -6.45 -22.43
C HIS A 111 9.94 -6.68 -22.40
N SER A 112 10.45 -7.56 -23.27
CA SER A 112 11.90 -7.81 -23.44
C SER A 112 12.68 -6.58 -23.90
N ASP A 113 11.97 -5.62 -24.49
CA ASP A 113 12.54 -4.40 -25.08
C ASP A 113 12.42 -3.20 -24.12
N ASP A 114 11.98 -3.45 -22.88
CA ASP A 114 11.97 -2.42 -21.85
C ASP A 114 13.41 -2.01 -21.51
N ASN A 115 13.65 -0.73 -21.34
CA ASN A 115 14.96 -0.19 -20.97
C ASN A 115 14.87 0.76 -19.78
N LEU A 116 15.98 0.87 -19.06
CA LEU A 116 16.13 1.74 -17.91
C LEU A 116 16.91 3.00 -18.28
N ILE A 117 16.45 4.12 -17.74
CA ILE A 117 17.08 5.42 -17.83
C ILE A 117 17.29 5.90 -16.40
N LEU A 118 18.45 6.45 -16.09
CA LEU A 118 18.68 7.15 -14.83
C LEU A 118 18.46 8.65 -15.05
N GLU A 119 17.72 9.28 -14.16
CA GLU A 119 17.45 10.72 -14.15
C GLU A 119 17.93 11.34 -12.82
N ASP A 120 18.74 12.40 -12.91
CA ASP A 120 19.05 13.28 -11.78
C ASP A 120 18.58 14.72 -12.10
N GLU A 121 18.93 15.70 -11.27
CA GLU A 121 18.59 17.11 -11.52
C GLU A 121 19.28 17.72 -12.75
N SER A 122 20.34 17.10 -13.26
CA SER A 122 21.15 17.61 -14.35
C SER A 122 20.71 17.06 -15.70
N GLY A 123 20.29 15.79 -15.76
CA GLY A 123 19.94 15.17 -17.03
C GLY A 123 19.52 13.70 -16.93
N ARG A 124 19.58 13.03 -18.08
CA ARG A 124 19.19 11.62 -18.25
C ARG A 124 20.24 10.85 -19.00
N VAL A 125 20.48 9.61 -18.58
CA VAL A 125 21.38 8.68 -19.26
C VAL A 125 20.75 7.30 -19.37
N ALA A 126 20.84 6.69 -20.55
CA ALA A 126 20.37 5.31 -20.76
C ALA A 126 21.31 4.33 -20.05
N LEU A 127 20.74 3.28 -19.45
CA LEU A 127 21.50 2.30 -18.69
C LEU A 127 21.69 1.01 -19.48
N ALA A 128 22.87 0.41 -19.33
CA ALA A 128 23.21 -0.92 -19.83
C ALA A 128 24.01 -1.70 -18.77
N GLY A 129 24.30 -2.97 -19.03
CA GLY A 129 25.14 -3.79 -18.15
C GLY A 129 24.37 -4.51 -17.05
N ALA A 130 24.94 -4.55 -15.84
CA ALA A 130 24.49 -5.35 -14.70
C ALA A 130 23.24 -4.79 -13.98
N ILE A 131 22.23 -4.38 -14.75
CA ILE A 131 20.97 -3.84 -14.23
C ILE A 131 19.78 -4.33 -15.08
N PRO A 132 19.22 -5.52 -14.80
CA PRO A 132 18.16 -6.08 -15.63
C PRO A 132 16.86 -5.26 -15.52
N PRO A 133 16.28 -4.75 -16.63
CA PRO A 133 15.05 -3.95 -16.59
C PRO A 133 13.85 -4.64 -15.92
N ALA A 134 13.81 -5.97 -15.95
CA ALA A 134 12.76 -6.77 -15.30
C ALA A 134 12.77 -6.69 -13.77
N ALA A 135 13.92 -6.38 -13.14
CA ALA A 135 14.07 -6.33 -11.69
C ALA A 135 13.71 -4.95 -11.08
N TYR A 136 13.57 -3.92 -11.91
CA TYR A 136 13.36 -2.54 -11.45
C TYR A 136 12.06 -1.94 -11.98
N VAL A 137 11.56 -0.93 -11.26
CA VAL A 137 10.38 -0.15 -11.61
C VAL A 137 10.69 1.34 -11.59
N THR A 138 9.87 2.13 -12.28
CA THR A 138 10.00 3.60 -12.31
C THR A 138 9.85 4.20 -10.92
N GLY A 139 10.71 5.16 -10.58
CA GLY A 139 10.64 5.96 -9.36
C GLY A 139 11.53 5.47 -8.21
N VAL A 140 12.25 4.36 -8.39
CA VAL A 140 13.25 3.86 -7.44
C VAL A 140 14.51 4.73 -7.53
N VAL A 141 15.04 5.16 -6.38
CA VAL A 141 16.31 5.92 -6.32
C VAL A 141 17.43 4.96 -5.94
N VAL A 142 18.48 4.92 -6.75
CA VAL A 142 19.63 4.01 -6.60
C VAL A 142 20.93 4.77 -6.81
N ALA A 143 22.03 4.19 -6.29
CA ALA A 143 23.37 4.59 -6.66
C ALA A 143 23.99 3.54 -7.59
N LEU A 144 24.52 3.96 -8.74
CA LEU A 144 25.04 3.08 -9.78
C LEU A 144 26.54 3.31 -9.94
N HIS A 145 27.33 2.24 -9.81
CA HIS A 145 28.73 2.24 -10.15
C HIS A 145 28.92 1.79 -11.59
N GLY A 146 29.71 2.55 -12.35
CA GLY A 146 30.03 2.23 -13.74
C GLY A 146 30.72 3.39 -14.44
N LYS A 147 30.64 3.38 -15.77
CA LYS A 147 31.27 4.39 -16.63
C LYS A 147 30.43 4.67 -17.87
N GLU A 148 30.58 5.87 -18.42
CA GLU A 148 30.01 6.21 -19.71
C GLU A 148 30.77 5.49 -20.83
N THR A 149 30.02 4.96 -21.80
CA THR A 149 30.58 4.36 -23.02
C THR A 149 30.61 5.36 -24.17
N SER A 150 31.37 5.05 -25.22
CA SER A 150 31.38 5.82 -26.46
C SER A 150 30.02 5.95 -27.17
N ALA A 151 29.03 5.13 -26.79
CA ALA A 151 27.66 5.22 -27.28
C ALA A 151 26.77 6.20 -26.48
N GLY A 152 27.31 6.85 -25.44
CA GLY A 152 26.59 7.79 -24.57
C GLY A 152 25.63 7.13 -23.58
N ASN A 153 25.76 5.82 -23.37
CA ASN A 153 25.04 5.11 -22.30
C ASN A 153 25.97 4.86 -21.12
N PHE A 154 25.37 4.61 -19.95
CA PHE A 154 26.11 4.28 -18.73
C PHE A 154 26.14 2.76 -18.55
N LEU A 155 27.34 2.18 -18.63
CA LEU A 155 27.55 0.76 -18.41
C LEU A 155 27.64 0.49 -16.90
N VAL A 156 26.55 -0.02 -16.33
CA VAL A 156 26.45 -0.36 -14.91
C VAL A 156 27.23 -1.64 -14.64
N GLU A 157 28.11 -1.57 -13.65
CA GLU A 157 28.86 -2.71 -13.13
C GLU A 157 28.29 -3.21 -11.79
N ASP A 158 27.74 -2.30 -10.98
CA ASP A 158 27.22 -2.62 -9.65
C ASP A 158 26.11 -1.62 -9.22
N VAL A 159 25.12 -2.11 -8.47
CA VAL A 159 23.96 -1.34 -8.00
C VAL A 159 23.94 -1.29 -6.48
N MET A 160 23.81 -0.09 -5.94
CA MET A 160 23.71 0.16 -4.50
C MET A 160 22.35 0.75 -4.16
N GLU A 161 21.60 0.02 -3.35
CA GLU A 161 20.33 0.43 -2.78
C GLU A 161 20.50 0.97 -1.36
N ALA A 162 19.56 1.78 -0.88
CA ALA A 162 19.61 2.37 0.46
C ALA A 162 19.48 1.33 1.59
N GLY A 163 18.98 0.12 1.28
CA GLY A 163 18.74 -0.93 2.26
C GLY A 163 17.55 -0.64 3.18
N LEU A 164 17.51 -1.36 4.30
CA LEU A 164 16.46 -1.20 5.31
C LEU A 164 16.81 -0.06 6.28
N PRO A 165 15.82 0.73 6.74
CA PRO A 165 16.04 1.69 7.81
C PRO A 165 16.37 0.97 9.13
N PRO A 166 16.97 1.66 10.12
CA PRO A 166 17.18 1.11 11.44
C PRO A 166 15.88 0.57 12.06
N GLN A 167 15.91 -0.67 12.53
CA GLN A 167 14.77 -1.33 13.17
C GLN A 167 14.95 -1.36 14.69
N THR A 168 13.94 -0.91 15.44
CA THR A 168 13.91 -1.06 16.90
C THR A 168 13.81 -2.54 17.29
N VAL A 169 14.53 -2.91 18.35
CA VAL A 169 14.53 -4.28 18.88
C VAL A 169 13.12 -4.63 19.38
N LEU A 170 12.66 -5.84 19.08
CA LEU A 170 11.37 -6.33 19.55
C LEU A 170 11.36 -6.46 21.08
N PRO A 171 10.29 -6.02 21.77
CA PRO A 171 10.15 -6.18 23.21
C PRO A 171 10.04 -7.67 23.58
N SER A 172 10.45 -8.02 24.80
CA SER A 172 10.18 -9.34 25.37
C SER A 172 8.70 -9.43 25.77
N ILE A 173 7.95 -10.30 25.10
CA ILE A 173 6.52 -10.51 25.37
C ILE A 173 6.37 -11.70 26.33
N ASN A 174 5.70 -11.47 27.46
CA ASN A 174 5.50 -12.50 28.50
C ASN A 174 4.28 -13.39 28.23
N GLU A 175 3.34 -12.93 27.42
CA GLU A 175 2.08 -13.62 27.13
C GLU A 175 1.73 -13.48 25.65
N ASP A 176 1.29 -14.58 25.03
CA ASP A 176 0.85 -14.53 23.63
C ASP A 176 -0.41 -13.67 23.47
N LYS A 177 -0.34 -12.73 22.52
CA LYS A 177 -1.46 -11.92 22.05
C LYS A 177 -1.48 -11.98 20.53
N TYR A 178 -2.67 -12.00 19.95
CA TYR A 178 -2.85 -12.17 18.51
C TYR A 178 -3.57 -10.98 17.88
N VAL A 179 -3.15 -10.64 16.66
CA VAL A 179 -3.83 -9.68 15.78
C VAL A 179 -4.31 -10.43 14.55
N VAL A 180 -5.58 -10.27 14.21
CA VAL A 180 -6.17 -10.88 13.02
C VAL A 180 -6.11 -9.88 11.87
N PHE A 181 -5.49 -10.26 10.76
CA PHE A 181 -5.51 -9.48 9.52
C PHE A 181 -6.43 -10.14 8.50
N VAL A 182 -7.41 -9.38 8.00
CA VAL A 182 -8.31 -9.79 6.93
C VAL A 182 -8.33 -8.73 5.84
N SER A 183 -8.54 -9.14 4.59
CA SER A 183 -8.59 -8.20 3.46
C SER A 183 -9.46 -8.78 2.36
N GLY A 184 -9.93 -7.94 1.44
CA GLY A 184 -10.59 -8.42 0.23
C GLY A 184 -11.93 -9.11 0.49
N LEU A 185 -12.61 -8.77 1.59
CA LEU A 185 -13.94 -9.31 1.93
C LEU A 185 -14.91 -9.18 0.76
N SER A 186 -14.83 -8.08 0.01
CA SER A 186 -15.59 -7.86 -1.22
C SER A 186 -17.10 -8.09 -1.02
N VAL A 187 -17.65 -7.64 0.11
CA VAL A 187 -19.08 -7.79 0.44
C VAL A 187 -19.92 -7.25 -0.72
N GLY A 188 -20.97 -7.98 -1.11
CA GLY A 188 -21.78 -7.68 -2.31
C GLY A 188 -21.22 -8.24 -3.63
N SER A 189 -20.04 -8.88 -3.64
CA SER A 189 -19.55 -9.65 -4.78
C SER A 189 -20.27 -11.00 -4.88
N SER A 190 -20.37 -11.55 -6.09
CA SER A 190 -20.85 -12.93 -6.31
C SER A 190 -19.92 -14.00 -5.71
N THR A 191 -18.69 -13.62 -5.37
CA THR A 191 -17.69 -14.50 -4.73
C THR A 191 -17.70 -14.41 -3.21
N PHE A 192 -18.43 -13.45 -2.63
CA PHE A 192 -18.52 -13.31 -1.19
C PHE A 192 -19.36 -14.45 -0.60
N ASN A 193 -18.86 -15.08 0.46
CA ASN A 193 -19.56 -16.13 1.18
C ASN A 193 -19.91 -15.64 2.60
N PRO A 194 -21.17 -15.24 2.85
CA PRO A 194 -21.59 -14.73 4.16
C PRO A 194 -21.38 -15.73 5.30
N LEU A 195 -21.56 -17.03 5.03
CA LEU A 195 -21.36 -18.08 6.04
C LEU A 195 -19.89 -18.18 6.46
N GLN A 196 -18.96 -18.08 5.50
CA GLN A 196 -17.53 -18.13 5.81
C GLN A 196 -17.11 -16.97 6.72
N PHE A 197 -17.62 -15.77 6.43
CA PHE A 197 -17.31 -14.61 7.26
C PHE A 197 -18.02 -14.67 8.62
N GLN A 198 -19.24 -15.18 8.70
CA GLN A 198 -19.92 -15.40 9.98
C GLN A 198 -19.15 -16.42 10.85
N LEU A 199 -18.68 -17.53 10.29
CA LEU A 199 -17.85 -18.50 11.03
C LEU A 199 -16.55 -17.86 11.55
N LEU A 200 -15.95 -16.93 10.80
CA LEU A 200 -14.80 -16.17 11.27
C LEU A 200 -15.18 -15.25 12.44
N ILE A 201 -16.31 -14.53 12.35
CA ILE A 201 -16.82 -13.71 13.45
C ILE A 201 -17.05 -14.57 14.68
N ASP A 202 -17.73 -15.70 14.54
CA ASP A 202 -18.05 -16.61 15.64
C ASP A 202 -16.78 -17.19 16.28
N HIS A 203 -15.75 -17.50 15.49
CA HIS A 203 -14.45 -17.93 16.01
C HIS A 203 -13.73 -16.81 16.77
N ILE A 204 -13.63 -15.60 16.20
CA ILE A 204 -12.94 -14.45 16.83
C ILE A 204 -13.64 -14.05 18.14
N THR A 205 -14.97 -14.09 18.15
CA THR A 205 -15.79 -13.72 19.30
C THR A 205 -15.91 -14.85 20.35
N GLY A 206 -15.43 -16.06 20.04
CA GLY A 206 -15.43 -17.20 20.96
C GLY A 206 -16.76 -17.96 21.03
N HIS A 207 -17.67 -17.77 20.09
CA HIS A 207 -18.93 -18.51 19.99
C HIS A 207 -18.79 -19.87 19.30
N LEU A 208 -17.68 -20.10 18.59
CA LEU A 208 -17.38 -21.33 17.90
C LEU A 208 -16.19 -22.05 18.55
N GLY A 209 -16.30 -23.38 18.66
CA GLY A 209 -15.20 -24.24 19.08
C GLY A 209 -15.29 -24.80 20.49
N ASP A 210 -14.28 -25.58 20.87
CA ASP A 210 -14.09 -26.11 22.22
C ASP A 210 -13.41 -25.10 23.16
N GLU A 211 -13.19 -25.49 24.43
CA GLU A 211 -12.55 -24.61 25.42
C GLU A 211 -11.12 -24.20 25.02
N ASN A 212 -10.40 -25.02 24.25
CA ASN A 212 -9.05 -24.69 23.80
C ASN A 212 -9.09 -23.64 22.68
N GLU A 213 -10.01 -23.77 21.73
CA GLU A 213 -10.22 -22.79 20.67
C GLU A 213 -10.70 -21.46 21.23
N GLN A 214 -11.60 -21.49 22.22
CA GLN A 214 -12.05 -20.29 22.94
C GLN A 214 -10.90 -19.64 23.73
N ALA A 215 -9.98 -20.43 24.30
CA ALA A 215 -8.79 -19.90 24.96
C ALA A 215 -7.88 -19.15 23.99
N ILE A 216 -7.73 -19.64 22.74
CA ILE A 216 -6.98 -18.93 21.69
C ILE A 216 -7.73 -17.65 21.28
N ALA A 217 -9.04 -17.73 21.07
CA ALA A 217 -9.87 -16.59 20.70
C ALA A 217 -9.80 -15.48 21.76
N SER A 218 -9.72 -15.82 23.05
CA SER A 218 -9.56 -14.87 24.15
C SER A 218 -8.24 -14.08 24.10
N LYS A 219 -7.22 -14.59 23.41
CA LYS A 219 -5.93 -13.91 23.21
C LYS A 219 -5.90 -12.99 21.98
N ILE A 220 -6.95 -12.98 21.16
CA ILE A 220 -7.07 -12.04 20.04
C ILE A 220 -7.42 -10.66 20.59
N VAL A 221 -6.51 -9.70 20.40
CA VAL A 221 -6.63 -8.35 20.98
C VAL A 221 -7.11 -7.30 19.99
N ARG A 222 -7.00 -7.58 18.68
CA ARG A 222 -7.38 -6.63 17.61
C ARG A 222 -7.65 -7.34 16.28
N VAL A 223 -8.54 -6.79 15.47
CA VAL A 223 -8.76 -7.17 14.07
C VAL A 223 -8.44 -5.98 13.16
N VAL A 224 -7.72 -6.23 12.07
CA VAL A 224 -7.41 -5.23 11.04
C VAL A 224 -8.02 -5.69 9.72
N VAL A 225 -8.92 -4.89 9.17
CA VAL A 225 -9.54 -5.07 7.85
C VAL A 225 -8.78 -4.22 6.83
N ALA A 226 -7.86 -4.84 6.10
CA ALA A 226 -6.93 -4.20 5.16
C ALA A 226 -7.53 -4.05 3.75
N GLY A 227 -8.59 -3.24 3.63
CA GLY A 227 -9.14 -2.78 2.36
C GLY A 227 -9.84 -3.82 1.49
N ASN A 228 -10.46 -3.32 0.43
CA ASN A 228 -11.34 -4.06 -0.48
C ASN A 228 -12.47 -4.77 0.30
N SER A 229 -13.10 -4.00 1.19
CA SER A 229 -14.12 -4.48 2.11
C SER A 229 -15.46 -4.66 1.42
N VAL A 230 -15.82 -3.76 0.50
CA VAL A 230 -17.04 -3.85 -0.31
C VAL A 230 -16.72 -3.98 -1.80
N HIS A 231 -17.62 -4.60 -2.53
CA HIS A 231 -17.61 -4.62 -3.99
C HIS A 231 -18.78 -3.79 -4.52
N ILE A 232 -18.47 -2.60 -5.04
CA ILE A 232 -19.41 -1.74 -5.74
C ILE A 232 -19.05 -1.76 -7.22
N ALA A 233 -20.02 -2.08 -8.09
CA ALA A 233 -19.75 -2.21 -9.52
C ALA A 233 -19.17 -0.89 -10.09
N PRO A 234 -18.09 -0.92 -10.90
CA PRO A 234 -17.39 0.29 -11.36
C PRO A 234 -18.28 1.33 -12.06
N ARG A 235 -19.34 0.89 -12.74
CA ARG A 235 -20.35 1.77 -13.36
C ARG A 235 -20.94 2.80 -12.39
N PHE A 236 -20.97 2.50 -11.10
CA PHE A 236 -21.52 3.37 -10.07
C PHE A 236 -20.47 4.33 -9.45
N LEU A 237 -19.18 4.09 -9.69
CA LEU A 237 -18.07 4.88 -9.13
C LEU A 237 -17.49 5.87 -10.14
N ASN A 238 -17.89 5.80 -11.42
CA ASN A 238 -17.36 6.63 -12.51
C ASN A 238 -17.98 8.04 -12.61
N GLY A 239 -18.60 8.57 -11.55
CA GLY A 239 -19.17 9.92 -11.53
C GLY A 239 -20.41 10.12 -12.42
N GLN A 240 -21.00 9.04 -12.93
CA GLN A 240 -22.27 9.09 -13.66
C GLN A 240 -23.45 9.22 -12.68
N THR A 241 -24.53 9.91 -13.09
CA THR A 241 -25.74 10.05 -12.29
C THR A 241 -26.32 8.66 -11.98
N VAL A 242 -26.27 8.26 -10.72
CA VAL A 242 -26.86 7.01 -10.25
C VAL A 242 -28.38 7.19 -10.18
N ALA A 243 -29.11 6.38 -10.94
CA ALA A 243 -30.56 6.37 -10.88
C ALA A 243 -31.04 5.91 -9.49
N ALA A 244 -32.17 6.43 -9.01
CA ALA A 244 -32.71 6.08 -7.68
C ALA A 244 -32.86 4.56 -7.47
N LYS A 245 -33.19 3.82 -8.54
CA LYS A 245 -33.30 2.35 -8.55
C LYS A 245 -31.99 1.61 -8.28
N ASP A 246 -30.85 2.25 -8.50
CA ASP A 246 -29.52 1.65 -8.36
C ASP A 246 -28.85 2.04 -7.03
N GLN A 247 -29.41 2.97 -6.26
CA GLN A 247 -28.90 3.32 -4.92
C GLN A 247 -28.84 2.13 -3.95
N PRO A 248 -29.85 1.23 -3.89
CA PRO A 248 -29.77 0.05 -3.02
C PRO A 248 -28.55 -0.83 -3.33
N ARG A 249 -28.18 -0.97 -4.61
CA ARG A 249 -27.03 -1.79 -5.02
C ARG A 249 -25.68 -1.26 -4.55
N ILE A 250 -25.62 0.02 -4.18
CA ILE A 250 -24.43 0.65 -3.58
C ILE A 250 -24.49 0.56 -2.05
N ALA A 251 -25.68 0.77 -1.49
CA ALA A 251 -25.86 0.86 -0.04
C ALA A 251 -25.94 -0.51 0.65
N GLU A 252 -26.53 -1.54 0.02
CA GLU A 252 -26.73 -2.87 0.61
C GLU A 252 -25.41 -3.53 1.03
N PRO A 253 -24.35 -3.59 0.19
CA PRO A 253 -23.08 -4.18 0.60
C PRO A 253 -22.44 -3.47 1.80
N ILE A 254 -22.60 -2.14 1.87
CA ILE A 254 -22.08 -1.31 2.96
C ILE A 254 -22.85 -1.59 4.25
N LYS A 255 -24.18 -1.72 4.16
CA LYS A 255 -25.03 -2.06 5.31
C LYS A 255 -24.74 -3.47 5.83
N GLU A 256 -24.56 -4.44 4.93
CA GLU A 256 -24.19 -5.80 5.30
C GLU A 256 -22.83 -5.82 6.01
N LEU A 257 -21.84 -5.11 5.46
CA LEU A 257 -20.55 -4.94 6.11
C LEU A 257 -20.68 -4.29 7.50
N ASP A 258 -21.47 -3.22 7.65
CA ASP A 258 -21.71 -2.56 8.94
C ASP A 258 -22.32 -3.52 9.97
N ILE A 259 -23.29 -4.35 9.59
CA ILE A 259 -23.89 -5.36 10.48
C ILE A 259 -22.83 -6.36 10.94
N MET A 260 -22.00 -6.86 10.03
CA MET A 260 -20.98 -7.84 10.36
C MET A 260 -19.86 -7.23 11.23
N LEU A 261 -19.41 -6.01 10.92
CA LEU A 261 -18.44 -5.28 11.74
C LEU A 261 -18.99 -4.96 13.12
N THR A 262 -20.28 -4.63 13.23
CA THR A 262 -20.96 -4.35 14.51
C THR A 262 -20.80 -5.53 15.49
N GLN A 263 -20.89 -6.77 15.00
CA GLN A 263 -20.69 -7.97 15.83
C GLN A 263 -19.25 -8.06 16.36
N LEU A 264 -18.25 -7.73 15.54
CA LEU A 264 -16.85 -7.74 15.96
C LEU A 264 -16.52 -6.63 16.95
N VAL A 265 -16.92 -5.39 16.65
CA VAL A 265 -16.59 -4.23 17.49
C VAL A 265 -17.27 -4.29 18.85
N ALA A 266 -18.40 -4.99 18.97
CA ALA A 266 -19.03 -5.27 20.25
C ALA A 266 -18.18 -6.17 21.16
N SER A 267 -17.23 -6.94 20.60
CA SER A 267 -16.38 -7.89 21.34
C SER A 267 -14.92 -7.44 21.47
N LEU A 268 -14.36 -6.74 20.48
CA LEU A 268 -12.95 -6.30 20.50
C LEU A 268 -12.67 -5.10 19.57
N PRO A 269 -11.51 -4.44 19.69
CA PRO A 269 -11.08 -3.40 18.75
C PRO A 269 -10.95 -3.88 17.30
N VAL A 270 -11.49 -3.10 16.36
CA VAL A 270 -11.41 -3.32 14.91
C VAL A 270 -10.95 -2.05 14.20
N ASP A 271 -9.88 -2.18 13.42
CA ASP A 271 -9.39 -1.12 12.53
C ASP A 271 -9.74 -1.47 11.08
N ILE A 272 -10.41 -0.57 10.36
CA ILE A 272 -10.73 -0.74 8.95
C ILE A 272 -10.01 0.29 8.09
N MET A 273 -9.27 -0.21 7.10
CA MET A 273 -8.58 0.58 6.08
C MET A 273 -9.37 0.54 4.77
N PRO A 274 -9.37 1.63 3.98
CA PRO A 274 -9.90 1.60 2.61
C PRO A 274 -8.95 0.85 1.66
N GLY A 275 -9.53 0.19 0.66
CA GLY A 275 -8.85 -0.30 -0.53
C GLY A 275 -9.23 0.48 -1.79
N CYS A 276 -8.79 -0.01 -2.95
CA CYS A 276 -9.04 0.65 -4.24
C CYS A 276 -10.50 0.56 -4.71
N ASN A 277 -11.25 -0.42 -4.20
CA ASN A 277 -12.67 -0.64 -4.53
C ASN A 277 -13.64 -0.08 -3.48
N ASP A 278 -13.13 0.40 -2.35
CA ASP A 278 -13.93 0.97 -1.28
C ASP A 278 -14.29 2.43 -1.59
N PRO A 279 -15.36 2.99 -0.98
CA PRO A 279 -15.80 4.37 -1.21
C PRO A 279 -14.91 5.41 -0.51
N ALA A 280 -13.62 5.42 -0.87
CA ALA A 280 -12.60 6.37 -0.44
C ALA A 280 -12.01 7.14 -1.64
N ASN A 281 -11.08 8.07 -1.41
CA ASN A 281 -10.33 8.68 -2.49
C ASN A 281 -9.43 7.65 -3.19
N PHE A 282 -9.22 7.88 -4.49
CA PHE A 282 -8.43 6.99 -5.35
C PHE A 282 -6.91 7.12 -5.14
N ALA A 283 -6.42 8.34 -4.92
CA ALA A 283 -4.99 8.61 -4.75
C ALA A 283 -4.49 8.20 -3.36
N LEU A 284 -3.24 7.79 -3.26
CA LEU A 284 -2.56 7.60 -1.97
C LEU A 284 -2.08 8.94 -1.40
N PRO A 285 -2.13 9.14 -0.07
CA PRO A 285 -2.76 8.25 0.91
C PRO A 285 -4.30 8.30 0.82
N GLN A 286 -4.95 7.14 0.88
CA GLN A 286 -6.41 7.07 0.97
C GLN A 286 -6.84 7.45 2.39
N GLN A 287 -7.76 8.40 2.50
CA GLN A 287 -8.29 8.88 3.76
C GLN A 287 -9.30 7.88 4.34
N PRO A 288 -9.51 7.88 5.67
CA PRO A 288 -10.44 6.97 6.33
C PRO A 288 -11.85 6.97 5.70
N LEU A 289 -12.50 5.81 5.76
CA LEU A 289 -13.89 5.69 5.34
C LEU A 289 -14.79 6.52 6.25
N HIS A 290 -15.73 7.23 5.63
CA HIS A 290 -16.58 8.15 6.39
C HIS A 290 -17.50 7.38 7.35
N ARG A 291 -17.63 7.85 8.60
CA ARG A 291 -18.42 7.18 9.65
C ARG A 291 -19.90 6.98 9.30
N CYS A 292 -20.45 7.80 8.40
CA CYS A 292 -21.85 7.64 7.95
C CYS A 292 -22.12 6.30 7.24
N LEU A 293 -21.06 5.61 6.79
CA LEU A 293 -21.15 4.30 6.17
C LEU A 293 -21.37 3.19 7.21
N PHE A 294 -21.08 3.45 8.49
CA PHE A 294 -21.03 2.45 9.55
C PHE A 294 -21.91 2.85 10.74
N SER A 295 -23.22 2.91 10.52
CA SER A 295 -24.19 3.36 11.53
C SER A 295 -24.19 2.52 12.80
N GLY A 296 -23.95 1.21 12.70
CA GLY A 296 -23.86 0.31 13.85
C GLY A 296 -22.47 0.33 14.46
N ALA A 297 -21.43 0.06 13.66
CA ALA A 297 -20.08 -0.12 14.19
C ALA A 297 -19.52 1.17 14.82
N SER A 298 -19.84 2.35 14.25
CA SER A 298 -19.35 3.63 14.76
C SER A 298 -19.94 4.06 16.11
N THR A 299 -20.94 3.34 16.63
CA THR A 299 -21.46 3.55 18.00
C THR A 299 -20.51 3.04 19.08
N TYR A 300 -19.59 2.14 18.72
CA TYR A 300 -18.61 1.56 19.62
C TYR A 300 -17.28 2.32 19.55
N ASN A 301 -16.65 2.53 20.71
CA ASN A 301 -15.31 3.14 20.80
C ASN A 301 -14.17 2.20 20.36
N THR A 302 -14.47 0.93 20.15
CA THR A 302 -13.60 -0.12 19.60
C THR A 302 -13.55 -0.12 18.08
N PHE A 303 -14.34 0.71 17.39
CA PHE A 303 -14.29 0.85 15.94
C PHE A 303 -13.39 2.02 15.51
N SER A 304 -12.35 1.74 14.73
CA SER A 304 -11.50 2.77 14.11
C SER A 304 -11.55 2.67 12.60
N SER A 305 -11.92 3.75 11.91
CA SER A 305 -11.62 3.86 10.48
C SER A 305 -10.28 4.57 10.29
N CYS A 306 -9.37 3.90 9.60
CA CYS A 306 -7.97 4.28 9.44
C CYS A 306 -7.66 4.60 7.97
N PRO A 307 -6.61 5.39 7.68
CA PRO A 307 -6.18 5.64 6.32
C PRO A 307 -5.52 4.39 5.68
N ASN A 308 -5.22 4.50 4.39
CA ASN A 308 -4.31 3.59 3.70
C ASN A 308 -3.16 4.44 3.11
N PRO A 309 -1.92 4.32 3.60
CA PRO A 309 -1.43 3.35 4.60
C PRO A 309 -1.93 3.59 6.04
N HIS A 310 -1.86 2.54 6.87
CA HIS A 310 -2.14 2.57 8.30
C HIS A 310 -0.90 2.14 9.09
N GLN A 311 -0.59 2.83 10.18
CA GLN A 311 0.50 2.50 11.10
C GLN A 311 0.02 2.62 12.55
N PHE A 312 0.39 1.66 13.39
CA PHE A 312 0.06 1.64 14.82
C PHE A 312 1.15 0.93 15.62
N ASP A 313 1.18 1.17 16.92
CA ASP A 313 2.00 0.45 17.89
C ASP A 313 1.07 -0.36 18.80
N LEU A 314 1.38 -1.65 18.97
CA LEU A 314 0.67 -2.58 19.84
C LEU A 314 1.66 -3.23 20.81
N ASP A 315 1.57 -2.92 22.10
CA ASP A 315 2.51 -3.39 23.14
C ASP A 315 4.01 -3.19 22.79
N ASN A 316 4.36 -2.04 22.18
CA ASN A 316 5.70 -1.71 21.69
C ASN A 316 6.15 -2.50 20.44
N VAL A 317 5.20 -3.08 19.71
CA VAL A 317 5.40 -3.66 18.37
C VAL A 317 4.76 -2.71 17.34
N LYS A 318 5.58 -2.14 16.46
CA LYS A 318 5.18 -1.16 15.44
C LYS A 318 4.97 -1.78 14.06
#